data_AF-A0A8T1V6R3-F1
#
_entry.id   AF-A0A8T1V6R3-F1
#
_cell.length_a   1.000
_cell.length_b   1.000
_cell.length_c   1.000
_cell.angle_alpha   90.00
_cell.angle_beta   90.00
_cell.angle_gamma   90.00
#
_symmetry.space_group_name_H-M   'P 1'
#
loop_
_entity.id
_entity.type
_entity.pdbx_description
1 polymer ?
#
loop_
_entity_poly.entity_id
_entity_poly.type
_entity_poly.pdbx_seq_one_letter_code
_entity_poly.pdbx_strand_id
1 'polypeptide(L)'
;MILVRRLDDDGFSEINALHTFHRTARSEAEGTKLSLERTSIDMSMVGLDLSFTNATTALLEEEPDILERLKESGRRVIKLKLQLGLYDDPRNNDSTLPLSKDASAFLTGHSAHNIGYQCGGWARAGDYTDEDLAAAKQYASLAEYTVAVIGEEVYEEKTGDIDDLALHLGQIEYVKALASTGTKVIVVLFEGRLRILNDIRECLRRDQRDAFV
;
A
#
# COMPACT_ATOMS: atom_id res chain seq x y z
N MET A 1 -7.38 21.47 13.43
CA MET A 1 -7.89 20.72 12.26
C MET A 1 -7.88 21.66 11.05
N ILE A 2 -6.78 21.68 10.30
CA ILE A 2 -6.68 22.49 9.07
C ILE A 2 -7.43 21.71 7.99
N LEU A 3 -8.68 22.09 7.76
CA LEU A 3 -9.47 21.54 6.68
C LEU A 3 -8.95 22.14 5.36
N VAL A 4 -8.01 21.46 4.70
CA VAL A 4 -7.65 21.74 3.31
C VAL A 4 -8.86 21.37 2.46
N ARG A 5 -9.79 22.32 2.30
CA ARG A 5 -10.87 22.15 1.31
C ARG A 5 -10.24 22.28 -0.08
N ARG A 6 -10.10 21.11 -0.71
CA ARG A 6 -10.07 20.86 -2.17
C ARG A 6 -8.83 21.39 -2.91
N LEU A 7 -7.73 20.68 -2.73
CA LEU A 7 -6.69 20.55 -3.76
C LEU A 7 -6.79 19.10 -4.22
N ASP A 8 -7.05 18.89 -5.50
CA ASP A 8 -7.20 17.55 -6.07
C ASP A 8 -5.98 17.26 -6.98
N ASP A 9 -5.32 16.14 -6.76
CA ASP A 9 -4.24 15.60 -7.60
C ASP A 9 -4.65 14.27 -8.23
N ASP A 10 -4.01 13.90 -9.33
CA ASP A 10 -4.20 12.61 -9.99
C ASP A 10 -3.17 11.56 -9.50
N GLY A 11 -3.49 10.28 -9.76
CA GLY A 11 -2.54 9.18 -9.57
C GLY A 11 -1.38 9.24 -10.57
N PHE A 12 -0.37 8.40 -10.36
CA PHE A 12 0.82 8.39 -11.21
C PHE A 12 0.46 8.16 -12.69
N SER A 13 0.80 9.13 -13.55
CA SER A 13 0.55 9.09 -15.00
C SER A 13 -0.92 8.93 -15.41
N GLU A 14 -1.89 9.28 -14.56
CA GLU A 14 -3.31 9.05 -14.81
C GLU A 14 -3.83 9.86 -16.02
N ILE A 15 -3.38 11.11 -16.19
CA ILE A 15 -3.75 11.92 -17.36
C ILE A 15 -3.23 11.29 -18.67
N ASN A 16 -2.01 10.74 -18.68
CA ASN A 16 -1.49 10.01 -19.84
C ASN A 16 -2.28 8.72 -20.08
N ALA A 17 -2.70 8.04 -19.00
CA ALA A 17 -3.48 6.81 -19.05
C ALA A 17 -4.82 6.99 -19.79
N LEU A 18 -5.42 8.18 -19.80
CA LEU A 18 -6.61 8.49 -20.62
C LEU A 18 -6.40 8.14 -22.10
N HIS A 19 -5.19 8.36 -22.61
CA HIS A 19 -4.81 8.00 -23.98
C HIS A 19 -4.21 6.59 -24.10
N THR A 20 -3.25 6.27 -23.22
CA THR A 20 -2.42 5.07 -23.38
C THR A 20 -3.10 3.79 -22.92
N PHE A 21 -3.97 3.88 -21.89
CA PHE A 21 -4.61 2.73 -21.26
C PHE A 21 -6.13 2.73 -21.44
N HIS A 22 -6.83 3.78 -20.98
CA HIS A 22 -8.30 3.84 -20.99
C HIS A 22 -8.91 4.09 -22.37
N ARG A 23 -8.12 4.60 -23.32
CA ARG A 23 -8.56 4.93 -24.69
C ARG A 23 -9.76 5.88 -24.76
N THR A 24 -9.86 6.80 -23.79
CA THR A 24 -10.90 7.85 -23.75
C THR A 24 -10.45 9.16 -24.40
N ALA A 25 -9.14 9.36 -24.54
CA ALA A 25 -8.53 10.47 -25.28
C ALA A 25 -7.76 9.98 -26.53
N ARG A 26 -7.85 10.72 -27.63
CA ARG A 26 -7.17 10.41 -28.91
C ARG A 26 -5.67 10.73 -28.87
N SER A 27 -5.24 11.57 -27.94
CA SER A 27 -3.83 11.90 -27.67
C SER A 27 -3.65 12.32 -26.20
N GLU A 28 -2.41 12.35 -25.73
CA GLU A 28 -2.08 12.88 -24.38
C GLU A 28 -2.46 14.36 -24.23
N ALA A 29 -2.35 15.14 -25.32
CA ALA A 29 -2.79 16.53 -25.33
C ALA A 29 -4.31 16.65 -25.15
N GLU A 30 -5.09 15.78 -25.80
CA GLU A 30 -6.53 15.72 -25.54
C GLU A 30 -6.82 15.25 -24.10
N GLY A 31 -6.06 14.30 -23.56
CA GLY A 31 -6.17 13.88 -22.16
C GLY A 31 -5.94 15.05 -21.18
N THR A 32 -4.91 15.86 -21.44
CA THR A 32 -4.61 17.08 -20.68
C THR A 32 -5.77 18.07 -20.73
N LYS A 33 -6.30 18.33 -21.94
CA LYS A 33 -7.45 19.22 -22.14
C LYS A 33 -8.68 18.73 -21.38
N LEU A 34 -9.06 17.46 -21.55
CA LEU A 34 -10.19 16.86 -20.84
C LEU A 34 -10.04 16.98 -19.33
N SER A 35 -8.83 16.77 -18.81
CA SER A 35 -8.55 16.87 -17.38
C SER A 35 -8.74 18.29 -16.86
N LEU A 36 -8.21 19.30 -17.57
CA LEU A 36 -8.34 20.71 -17.17
C LEU A 36 -9.78 21.24 -17.29
N GLU A 37 -10.51 20.84 -18.33
CA GLU A 37 -11.85 21.36 -18.62
C GLU A 37 -12.97 20.66 -17.84
N ARG A 38 -12.83 19.35 -17.58
CA ARG A 38 -13.94 18.51 -17.11
C ARG A 38 -13.76 18.00 -15.69
N THR A 39 -12.65 18.32 -15.04
CA THR A 39 -12.34 17.84 -13.69
C THR A 39 -11.88 18.99 -12.78
N SER A 40 -11.74 18.69 -11.50
CA SER A 40 -11.19 19.61 -10.50
C SER A 40 -9.69 19.41 -10.22
N ILE A 41 -8.99 18.57 -11.00
CA ILE A 41 -7.56 18.30 -10.81
C ILE A 41 -6.75 19.60 -10.94
N ASP A 42 -5.94 19.87 -9.92
CA ASP A 42 -5.15 21.10 -9.79
C ASP A 42 -3.64 20.85 -9.94
N MET A 43 -3.18 19.60 -9.78
CA MET A 43 -1.79 19.18 -9.97
C MET A 43 -1.75 17.87 -10.75
N SER A 44 -0.84 17.79 -11.73
CA SER A 44 -0.62 16.56 -12.49
C SER A 44 0.62 15.81 -12.00
N MET A 45 0.47 14.50 -11.80
CA MET A 45 1.52 13.55 -11.44
C MET A 45 1.95 12.68 -12.65
N VAL A 46 2.17 13.29 -13.83
CA VAL A 46 2.84 12.61 -14.96
C VAL A 46 4.17 11.97 -14.51
N GLY A 47 4.92 12.66 -13.66
CA GLY A 47 6.03 12.09 -12.89
C GLY A 47 7.31 11.76 -13.65
N LEU A 48 7.27 11.63 -14.98
CA LEU A 48 8.41 11.17 -15.80
C LEU A 48 8.87 12.12 -16.90
N ASP A 49 8.01 13.03 -17.36
CA ASP A 49 8.35 13.96 -18.45
C ASP A 49 7.55 15.28 -18.39
N LEU A 50 7.67 16.10 -19.44
CA LEU A 50 7.02 17.41 -19.56
C LEU A 50 5.77 17.38 -20.47
N SER A 51 5.22 16.21 -20.79
CA SER A 51 4.06 16.05 -21.70
C SER A 51 2.88 16.92 -21.27
N PHE A 52 2.53 16.92 -19.98
CA PHE A 52 1.46 17.74 -19.43
C PHE A 52 1.73 19.25 -19.57
N THR A 53 2.94 19.71 -19.26
CA THR A 53 3.32 21.12 -19.36
C THR A 53 3.30 21.59 -20.82
N ASN A 54 3.83 20.78 -21.74
CA ASN A 54 3.85 21.09 -23.16
C ASN A 54 2.43 21.14 -23.74
N ALA A 55 1.58 20.17 -23.40
CA ALA A 55 0.18 20.14 -23.81
C ALA A 55 -0.62 21.30 -23.23
N THR A 56 -0.41 21.66 -21.96
CA THR A 56 -1.06 22.81 -21.32
C THR A 56 -0.64 24.13 -21.97
N THR A 57 0.63 24.25 -22.35
CA THR A 57 1.14 25.45 -23.04
C THR A 57 0.50 25.59 -24.42
N ALA A 58 0.46 24.51 -25.20
CA ALA A 58 -0.22 24.50 -26.49
C ALA A 58 -1.72 24.80 -26.36
N LEU A 59 -2.40 24.22 -25.36
CA LEU A 59 -3.81 24.49 -25.09
C LEU A 59 -4.06 25.95 -24.74
N LEU A 60 -3.16 26.60 -23.99
CA LEU A 60 -3.29 28.02 -23.64
C LEU A 60 -3.15 28.93 -24.86
N GLU A 61 -2.32 28.55 -25.85
CA GLU A 61 -2.19 29.27 -27.12
C GLU A 61 -3.45 29.14 -27.98
N GLU A 62 -4.07 27.96 -27.97
CA GLU A 62 -5.30 27.66 -28.72
C GLU A 62 -6.56 28.25 -28.06
N GLU A 63 -6.65 28.17 -26.73
CA GLU A 63 -7.83 28.51 -25.93
C GLU A 63 -7.45 29.36 -24.70
N PRO A 64 -7.23 30.68 -24.89
CA PRO A 64 -6.74 31.57 -23.83
C PRO A 64 -7.62 31.63 -22.57
N ASP A 65 -8.92 31.31 -22.69
CA ASP A 65 -9.87 31.30 -21.58
C ASP A 65 -9.53 30.24 -20.51
N ILE A 66 -8.77 29.18 -20.86
CA ILE A 66 -8.29 28.18 -19.92
C ILE A 66 -7.38 28.80 -18.84
N LEU A 67 -6.82 29.99 -19.09
CA LEU A 67 -5.97 30.71 -18.15
C LEU A 67 -6.66 30.92 -16.79
N GLU A 68 -7.97 31.18 -16.75
CA GLU A 68 -8.67 31.37 -15.48
C GLU A 68 -8.75 30.07 -14.67
N ARG A 69 -8.94 28.92 -15.34
CA ARG A 69 -8.86 27.60 -14.70
C ARG A 69 -7.46 27.31 -14.16
N LEU A 70 -6.40 27.64 -14.92
CA LEU A 70 -5.01 27.48 -14.49
C LEU A 70 -4.66 28.39 -13.29
N LYS A 71 -5.12 29.64 -13.31
CA LYS A 71 -4.97 30.57 -12.18
C LYS A 71 -5.70 30.05 -10.94
N GLU A 72 -6.86 29.42 -11.10
CA GLU A 72 -7.57 28.78 -9.99
C GLU A 72 -6.73 27.65 -9.36
N SER A 73 -6.18 26.72 -10.16
CA SER A 73 -5.27 25.67 -9.67
C SER A 73 -4.06 26.28 -8.97
N GLY A 74 -3.42 27.28 -9.60
CA GLY A 74 -2.27 27.98 -9.04
C GLY A 74 -2.55 28.64 -7.69
N ARG A 75 -3.71 29.29 -7.53
CA ARG A 75 -4.12 29.88 -6.24
C ARG A 75 -4.28 28.80 -5.16
N ARG A 76 -4.83 27.63 -5.49
CA ARG A 76 -5.01 26.52 -4.52
C ARG A 76 -3.67 25.92 -4.10
N VAL A 77 -2.75 25.69 -5.05
CA VAL A 77 -1.40 25.21 -4.77
C VAL A 77 -0.62 26.21 -3.91
N ILE A 78 -0.66 27.50 -4.25
CA ILE A 78 0.01 28.55 -3.47
C ILE A 78 -0.59 28.65 -2.08
N LYS A 79 -1.93 28.59 -1.95
CA LYS A 79 -2.61 28.58 -0.66
C LYS A 79 -2.16 27.40 0.20
N LEU A 80 -2.05 26.19 -0.35
CA LEU A 80 -1.52 25.04 0.37
C LEU A 80 -0.09 25.31 0.85
N LYS A 81 0.80 25.79 -0.04
CA LYS A 81 2.19 26.13 0.32
C LYS A 81 2.28 27.16 1.45
N LEU A 82 1.44 28.19 1.44
CA LEU A 82 1.35 29.19 2.51
C LEU A 82 0.83 28.58 3.82
N GLN A 83 -0.20 27.72 3.75
CA GLN A 83 -0.74 27.03 4.93
C GLN A 83 0.27 26.06 5.56
N LEU A 84 1.16 25.49 4.75
CA LEU A 84 2.27 24.66 5.20
C LEU A 84 3.50 25.48 5.64
N GLY A 85 3.46 26.81 5.56
CA GLY A 85 4.59 27.68 5.91
C GLY A 85 5.79 27.55 4.98
N LEU A 86 5.64 26.92 3.80
CA LEU A 86 6.77 26.58 2.92
C LEU A 86 7.47 27.80 2.29
N TYR A 87 6.85 28.98 2.36
CA TYR A 87 7.48 30.24 1.95
C TYR A 87 8.39 30.83 3.04
N ASP A 88 8.09 30.54 4.30
CA ASP A 88 8.86 31.03 5.46
C ASP A 88 9.94 30.02 5.85
N ASP A 89 9.59 28.73 5.88
CA ASP A 89 10.52 27.62 6.07
C ASP A 89 10.20 26.49 5.07
N PRO A 90 10.98 26.35 3.98
CA PRO A 90 10.75 25.31 2.98
C PRO A 90 11.13 23.90 3.49
N ARG A 91 11.55 23.75 4.76
CA ARG A 91 11.97 22.48 5.38
C ARG A 91 11.40 22.31 6.79
N ASN A 92 11.57 21.08 7.27
CA ASN A 92 11.10 20.53 8.53
C ASN A 92 11.54 21.35 9.78
N ASN A 93 10.56 22.04 10.36
CA ASN A 93 10.39 22.50 11.74
C ASN A 93 11.61 22.42 12.71
N ASP A 94 12.06 23.59 13.17
CA ASP A 94 12.90 23.83 14.37
C ASP A 94 14.33 23.25 14.40
N SER A 95 14.95 22.88 13.27
CA SER A 95 16.26 22.20 13.27
C SER A 95 16.28 20.92 14.13
N THR A 96 15.11 20.31 14.34
CA THR A 96 14.96 19.04 15.06
C THR A 96 15.75 17.92 14.38
N LEU A 97 15.89 18.01 13.05
CA LEU A 97 16.71 17.13 12.24
C LEU A 97 17.64 17.95 11.31
N PRO A 98 18.86 17.45 11.02
CA PRO A 98 19.46 16.25 11.60
C PRO A 98 19.80 16.48 13.08
N LEU A 99 19.61 15.45 13.91
CA LEU A 99 20.08 15.48 15.29
C LEU A 99 21.59 15.75 15.29
N SER A 100 22.07 16.50 16.30
CA SER A 100 23.50 16.55 16.59
C SER A 100 24.04 15.12 16.73
N LYS A 101 25.26 14.85 16.25
CA LYS A 101 25.90 13.52 16.40
C LYS A 101 26.07 13.12 17.87
N ASP A 102 26.03 14.08 18.78
CA ASP A 102 26.17 13.90 20.22
C ASP A 102 24.81 13.84 20.95
N ALA A 103 23.69 13.91 20.23
CA ALA A 103 22.36 13.86 20.83
C ALA A 103 22.00 12.42 21.24
N SER A 104 21.49 12.27 22.47
CA SER A 104 20.89 11.00 22.91
C SER A 104 19.43 10.93 22.46
N ALA A 105 19.13 9.94 21.62
CA ALA A 105 17.78 9.66 21.15
C ALA A 105 17.26 8.36 21.79
N PHE A 106 16.02 8.40 22.28
CA PHE A 106 15.31 7.21 22.72
C PHE A 106 14.43 6.71 21.57
N LEU A 107 14.84 5.61 20.93
CA LEU A 107 14.07 4.95 19.89
C LEU A 107 13.22 3.84 20.51
N THR A 108 11.90 3.93 20.35
CA THR A 108 10.94 2.98 20.92
C THR A 108 9.83 2.68 19.91
N GLY A 109 9.07 1.62 20.13
CA GLY A 109 8.02 1.14 19.25
C GLY A 109 8.35 -0.23 18.64
N HIS A 110 7.33 -1.08 18.54
CA HIS A 110 7.45 -2.48 18.14
C HIS A 110 8.05 -2.68 16.73
N SER A 111 7.91 -1.69 15.84
CA SER A 111 8.43 -1.74 14.46
C SER A 111 9.83 -1.15 14.31
N ALA A 112 10.44 -0.58 15.36
CA ALA A 112 11.69 0.18 15.25
C ALA A 112 12.94 -0.68 14.97
N HIS A 113 12.85 -2.01 15.14
CA HIS A 113 13.96 -2.94 14.91
C HIS A 113 13.49 -4.28 14.32
N ASN A 114 12.60 -4.23 13.32
CA ASN A 114 12.10 -5.44 12.66
C ASN A 114 11.94 -5.20 11.16
N ILE A 115 12.86 -5.76 10.38
CA ILE A 115 12.91 -5.59 8.92
C ILE A 115 11.65 -6.16 8.23
N GLY A 116 11.01 -7.18 8.80
CA GLY A 116 9.76 -7.77 8.29
C GLY A 116 8.50 -6.97 8.62
N TYR A 117 8.51 -6.12 9.65
CA TYR A 117 7.43 -5.13 9.87
C TYR A 117 7.71 -3.78 9.20
N GLN A 118 8.97 -3.49 8.91
CA GLN A 118 9.38 -2.30 8.14
C GLN A 118 9.18 -2.51 6.63
N CYS A 119 9.09 -3.76 6.17
CA CYS A 119 8.93 -4.08 4.74
C CYS A 119 7.86 -5.13 4.42
N GLY A 120 7.26 -5.79 5.40
CA GLY A 120 6.27 -6.87 5.25
C GLY A 120 6.87 -8.27 4.98
N GLY A 121 6.25 -9.31 5.58
CA GLY A 121 6.25 -10.72 5.16
C GLY A 121 7.52 -11.59 5.29
N TRP A 122 7.39 -12.76 5.94
CA TRP A 122 8.23 -13.94 5.69
C TRP A 122 7.41 -15.06 5.04
N ALA A 123 7.95 -15.60 3.93
CA ALA A 123 7.57 -16.74 3.08
C ALA A 123 6.44 -16.56 2.04
N ARG A 124 6.83 -16.08 0.85
CA ARG A 124 6.87 -16.91 -0.38
C ARG A 124 5.49 -17.23 -0.97
N ALA A 125 4.98 -18.31 -0.40
CA ALA A 125 3.81 -19.09 -0.80
C ALA A 125 3.60 -20.25 0.20
N GLY A 126 4.12 -20.16 1.43
CA GLY A 126 4.17 -21.32 2.34
C GLY A 126 5.14 -22.43 1.92
N ASP A 127 6.21 -22.09 1.20
CA ASP A 127 7.26 -23.04 0.85
C ASP A 127 8.03 -23.44 2.12
N TYR A 128 8.13 -24.74 2.37
CA TYR A 128 8.93 -25.34 3.44
C TYR A 128 9.60 -26.62 2.91
N THR A 129 10.75 -27.00 3.47
CA THR A 129 11.38 -28.29 3.15
C THR A 129 10.76 -29.42 3.98
N ASP A 130 10.92 -30.66 3.53
CA ASP A 130 10.48 -31.83 4.30
C ASP A 130 11.19 -31.89 5.66
N GLU A 131 12.46 -31.47 5.71
CA GLU A 131 13.22 -31.34 6.95
C GLU A 131 12.61 -30.29 7.89
N ASP A 132 12.24 -29.11 7.38
CA ASP A 132 11.62 -28.04 8.17
C ASP A 132 10.27 -28.48 8.72
N LEU A 133 9.44 -29.14 7.91
CA LEU A 133 8.15 -29.66 8.35
C LEU A 133 8.32 -30.76 9.40
N ALA A 134 9.28 -31.68 9.21
CA ALA A 134 9.57 -32.73 10.18
C ALA A 134 10.00 -32.15 11.54
N ALA A 135 10.90 -31.15 11.52
CA ALA A 135 11.33 -30.43 12.71
C ALA A 135 10.15 -29.71 13.38
N ALA A 136 9.33 -28.99 12.61
CA ALA A 136 8.16 -28.28 13.13
C ALA A 136 7.16 -29.24 13.79
N LYS A 137 6.90 -30.41 13.19
CA LYS A 137 6.02 -31.45 13.77
C LYS A 137 6.60 -32.04 15.05
N GLN A 138 7.91 -32.26 15.11
CA GLN A 138 8.58 -32.72 16.33
C GLN A 138 8.37 -31.73 17.48
N TYR A 139 8.67 -30.44 17.25
CA TYR A 139 8.47 -29.40 18.25
C TYR A 139 7.00 -29.25 18.65
N ALA A 140 6.09 -29.28 17.68
CA ALA A 140 4.65 -29.23 17.92
C ALA A 140 4.16 -30.38 18.81
N SER A 141 4.64 -31.61 18.60
CA SER A 141 4.28 -32.77 19.43
C SER A 141 4.71 -32.66 20.90
N LEU A 142 5.69 -31.81 21.19
CA LEU A 142 6.22 -31.57 22.53
C LEU A 142 5.57 -30.35 23.20
N ALA A 143 4.77 -29.59 22.47
CA ALA A 143 4.20 -28.31 22.90
C ALA A 143 2.69 -28.43 23.18
N GLU A 144 2.22 -27.74 24.23
CA GLU A 144 0.79 -27.66 24.55
C GLU A 144 0.01 -26.84 23.49
N TYR A 145 0.62 -25.75 23.04
CA TYR A 145 0.12 -24.89 21.96
C TYR A 145 1.19 -24.70 20.90
N THR A 146 0.76 -24.70 19.64
CA THR A 146 1.58 -24.35 18.49
C THR A 146 1.00 -23.12 17.83
N VAL A 147 1.80 -22.06 17.65
CA VAL A 147 1.37 -20.84 16.96
C VAL A 147 1.90 -20.89 15.53
N ALA A 148 0.99 -20.95 14.56
CA ALA A 148 1.30 -20.90 13.14
C ALA A 148 1.02 -19.50 12.60
N VAL A 149 2.07 -18.81 12.15
CA VAL A 149 1.96 -17.48 11.55
C VAL A 149 1.99 -17.64 10.03
N ILE A 150 0.89 -17.30 9.37
CA ILE A 150 0.68 -17.51 7.93
C ILE A 150 0.02 -16.27 7.32
N GLY A 151 -0.12 -16.17 6.00
CA GLY A 151 -0.75 -15.01 5.37
C GLY A 151 -0.23 -14.68 3.98
N GLU A 152 -0.16 -13.39 3.67
CA GLU A 152 0.21 -12.88 2.35
C GLU A 152 1.66 -12.39 2.26
N GLU A 153 2.19 -12.50 1.04
CA GLU A 153 3.35 -11.77 0.54
C GLU A 153 3.15 -10.25 0.64
N VAL A 154 4.25 -9.51 0.51
CA VAL A 154 4.20 -8.06 0.29
C VAL A 154 3.74 -7.76 -1.13
N TYR A 155 2.84 -6.80 -1.28
CA TYR A 155 2.37 -6.34 -2.57
C TYR A 155 1.93 -4.88 -2.52
N GLU A 156 1.91 -4.25 -3.70
CA GLU A 156 1.44 -2.89 -3.90
C GLU A 156 0.79 -2.76 -5.28
N GLU A 157 -0.28 -1.98 -5.35
CA GLU A 157 -1.03 -1.68 -6.56
C GLU A 157 -1.35 -2.93 -7.41
N LYS A 158 -1.07 -2.87 -8.72
CA LYS A 158 -1.41 -3.91 -9.70
C LYS A 158 -0.66 -5.22 -9.44
N THR A 159 0.54 -5.16 -8.86
CA THR A 159 1.31 -6.37 -8.56
C THR A 159 0.69 -7.23 -7.47
N GLY A 160 -0.21 -6.65 -6.67
CA GLY A 160 -0.97 -7.36 -5.66
C GLY A 160 -2.20 -8.08 -6.20
N ASP A 161 -2.64 -7.82 -7.43
CA ASP A 161 -3.83 -8.47 -7.98
C ASP A 161 -3.64 -9.99 -8.03
N ILE A 162 -4.64 -10.70 -7.51
CA ILE A 162 -4.68 -12.16 -7.48
C ILE A 162 -6.05 -12.61 -7.97
N ASP A 163 -6.07 -13.72 -8.70
CA ASP A 163 -7.31 -14.32 -9.23
C ASP A 163 -7.98 -15.27 -8.23
N ASP A 164 -7.31 -15.59 -7.12
CA ASP A 164 -7.77 -16.54 -6.10
C ASP A 164 -7.54 -16.00 -4.69
N LEU A 165 -8.62 -15.89 -3.92
CA LEU A 165 -8.62 -15.46 -2.52
C LEU A 165 -8.33 -16.62 -1.54
N ALA A 166 -8.17 -17.85 -2.01
CA ALA A 166 -7.73 -18.97 -1.17
C ALA A 166 -6.32 -18.72 -0.61
N LEU A 167 -6.09 -19.16 0.63
CA LEU A 167 -4.74 -19.20 1.17
C LEU A 167 -3.89 -20.18 0.34
N HIS A 168 -2.59 -19.91 0.20
CA HIS A 168 -1.69 -20.79 -0.53
C HIS A 168 -1.74 -22.22 0.03
N LEU A 169 -1.83 -23.21 -0.86
CA LEU A 169 -2.04 -24.62 -0.48
C LEU A 169 -0.97 -25.14 0.48
N GLY A 170 0.30 -24.76 0.28
CA GLY A 170 1.40 -25.12 1.18
C GLY A 170 1.15 -24.64 2.62
N GLN A 171 0.64 -23.42 2.81
CA GLN A 171 0.30 -22.92 4.15
C GLN A 171 -0.86 -23.71 4.79
N ILE A 172 -1.86 -24.11 3.99
CA ILE A 172 -2.97 -24.95 4.45
C ILE A 172 -2.45 -26.34 4.87
N GLU A 173 -1.61 -26.96 4.05
CA GLU A 173 -1.02 -28.27 4.32
C GLU A 173 -0.09 -28.24 5.54
N TYR A 174 0.70 -27.18 5.70
CA TYR A 174 1.53 -26.94 6.87
C TYR A 174 0.69 -26.93 8.15
N VAL A 175 -0.39 -26.12 8.19
CA VAL A 175 -1.28 -26.05 9.35
C VAL A 175 -1.97 -27.39 9.62
N LYS A 176 -2.43 -28.10 8.57
CA LYS A 176 -3.00 -29.45 8.70
C LYS A 176 -1.99 -30.43 9.29
N ALA A 177 -0.73 -30.37 8.84
CA ALA A 177 0.34 -31.23 9.33
C ALA A 177 0.68 -30.95 10.79
N LEU A 178 0.70 -29.68 11.23
CA LEU A 178 0.87 -29.31 12.63
C LEU A 178 -0.31 -29.78 13.49
N ALA A 179 -1.55 -29.59 13.04
CA ALA A 179 -2.74 -30.04 13.75
C ALA A 179 -2.77 -31.57 13.95
N SER A 180 -2.22 -32.33 13.00
CA SER A 180 -2.12 -33.80 13.08
C SER A 180 -1.23 -34.30 14.24
N THR A 181 -0.38 -33.45 14.81
CA THR A 181 0.51 -33.84 15.92
C THR A 181 -0.19 -34.00 17.27
N GLY A 182 -1.45 -33.54 17.39
CA GLY A 182 -2.16 -33.55 18.67
C GLY A 182 -2.12 -32.21 19.42
N THR A 183 -1.21 -31.31 19.08
CA THR A 183 -1.10 -29.97 19.69
C THR A 183 -2.33 -29.09 19.39
N LYS A 184 -2.58 -28.08 20.23
CA LYS A 184 -3.59 -27.04 19.96
C LYS A 184 -2.95 -25.98 19.07
N VAL A 185 -3.46 -25.80 17.85
CA VAL A 185 -2.88 -24.82 16.91
C VAL A 185 -3.64 -23.50 16.98
N ILE A 186 -2.90 -22.40 17.16
CA ILE A 186 -3.37 -21.02 17.05
C ILE A 186 -2.82 -20.45 15.75
N VAL A 187 -3.69 -19.95 14.88
CA VAL A 187 -3.28 -19.33 13.62
C VAL A 187 -3.28 -17.82 13.77
N VAL A 188 -2.17 -17.17 13.40
CA VAL A 188 -2.04 -15.71 13.29
C VAL A 188 -1.91 -15.37 11.82
N LEU A 189 -2.81 -14.51 11.31
CA LEU A 189 -2.85 -14.09 9.92
C LEU A 189 -2.17 -12.73 9.74
N PHE A 190 -1.19 -12.68 8.83
CA PHE A 190 -0.58 -11.44 8.34
C PHE A 190 -0.96 -11.25 6.88
N GLU A 191 -2.00 -10.46 6.62
CA GLU A 191 -2.57 -10.27 5.30
C GLU A 191 -2.97 -8.81 5.08
N GLY A 192 -2.83 -8.32 3.85
CA GLY A 192 -3.34 -7.00 3.46
C GLY A 192 -4.80 -7.05 2.99
N ARG A 193 -5.32 -8.26 2.72
CA ARG A 193 -6.70 -8.55 2.31
C ARG A 193 -7.21 -9.84 2.96
N LEU A 194 -8.53 -9.96 3.11
CA LEU A 194 -9.16 -11.15 3.69
C LEU A 194 -9.00 -12.39 2.78
N ARG A 195 -8.37 -13.44 3.29
CA ARG A 195 -8.28 -14.75 2.62
C ARG A 195 -9.45 -15.67 2.97
N ILE A 196 -9.74 -16.64 2.09
CA ILE A 196 -10.72 -17.71 2.36
C ILE A 196 -10.08 -18.77 3.27
N LEU A 197 -10.70 -19.04 4.43
CA LEU A 197 -10.12 -19.88 5.50
C LEU A 197 -10.87 -21.18 5.78
N ASN A 198 -11.78 -21.61 4.89
CA ASN A 198 -12.63 -22.79 5.14
C ASN A 198 -11.80 -24.05 5.46
N ASP A 199 -10.74 -24.31 4.69
CA ASP A 199 -9.87 -25.48 4.86
C ASP A 199 -9.10 -25.50 6.20
N ILE A 200 -8.71 -24.33 6.70
CA ILE A 200 -8.04 -24.18 7.99
C ILE A 200 -9.05 -24.31 9.13
N ARG A 201 -10.22 -23.69 8.99
CA ARG A 201 -11.28 -23.77 10.00
C ARG A 201 -11.73 -25.21 10.22
N GLU A 202 -11.85 -26.00 9.15
CA GLU A 202 -12.26 -27.40 9.26
C GLU A 202 -11.20 -28.27 9.94
N CYS A 203 -9.92 -28.09 9.64
CA CYS A 203 -8.86 -28.92 10.23
C CYS A 203 -8.56 -28.58 11.70
N LEU A 204 -8.86 -27.35 12.13
CA LEU A 204 -8.67 -26.90 13.52
C LEU A 204 -9.88 -27.16 14.41
N ARG A 205 -11.03 -27.56 13.85
CA ARG A 205 -12.21 -27.96 14.62
C ARG A 205 -11.99 -29.34 15.25
N ARG A 206 -11.62 -29.35 16.53
CA ARG A 206 -11.81 -30.50 17.40
C ARG A 206 -13.09 -30.30 18.20
N ASP A 207 -14.10 -31.12 17.91
CA ASP A 207 -15.37 -31.24 18.64
C ASP A 207 -16.16 -29.94 18.91
N GLN A 208 -17.11 -29.63 18.01
CA GLN A 208 -18.44 -28.98 18.18
C GLN A 208 -18.79 -28.03 19.37
N ARG A 209 -17.90 -27.47 20.20
CA ARG A 209 -18.30 -26.62 21.33
C ARG A 209 -17.58 -25.30 21.53
N ASP A 210 -16.44 -25.06 20.89
CA ASP A 210 -15.71 -23.83 21.16
C ASP A 210 -15.91 -22.81 20.03
N ALA A 211 -16.76 -21.83 20.34
CA ALA A 211 -17.01 -20.65 19.52
C ALA A 211 -15.74 -19.78 19.50
N PHE A 212 -15.36 -19.34 18.30
CA PHE A 212 -14.38 -18.27 18.10
C PHE A 212 -14.88 -17.01 18.83
N VAL A 213 -14.07 -16.47 19.75
CA VAL A 213 -14.17 -15.08 20.21
C VAL A 213 -13.27 -14.23 19.34
#